data_AF-A0A8E2E9T6-F1
#
_entry.id   AF-A0A8E2E9T6-F1
#
_cell.length_a   1.000
_cell.length_b   1.000
_cell.length_c   1.000
_cell.angle_alpha   90.00
_cell.angle_beta   90.00
_cell.angle_gamma   90.00
#
_symmetry.space_group_name_H-M   'P 1'
#
loop_
_entity.id
_entity.type
_entity.pdbx_description
1 polymer ?
#
loop_
_entity_poly.entity_id
_entity_poly.type
_entity_poly.pdbx_seq_one_letter_code
_entity_poly.pdbx_strand_id
1 'polypeptide(L)'
;LRFLKDSAYLISIHAPTTSAVLGSQYDKLLEENDLDLQASKKEWDAHRRNICGACGSLLIPGITCSVAQERIPPGKSRKETKGSNKPAGDVEKSMVYSCSRCYRKTSQPVPSRRPKFLKKGAQDLKAQGASILSPASSSITGEGTPRSVNASSKKRAKARKQSGLQAMLA
;
A
#
# COMPACT_ATOMS: atom_id res chain seq x y z
N LEU A 1 -3.10 2.21 -31.22
CA LEU A 1 -4.06 2.87 -30.29
C LEU A 1 -3.48 3.96 -29.35
N ARG A 2 -2.17 4.03 -29.07
CA ARG A 2 -1.60 5.03 -28.12
C ARG A 2 -2.02 6.49 -28.42
N PHE A 3 -1.91 6.92 -29.68
CA PHE A 3 -2.30 8.26 -30.12
C PHE A 3 -3.68 8.71 -29.61
N LEU A 4 -4.75 7.93 -29.85
CA LEU A 4 -6.12 8.28 -29.42
C LEU A 4 -6.21 8.49 -27.89
N LYS A 5 -5.52 7.63 -27.13
CA LYS A 5 -5.47 7.71 -25.67
C LYS A 5 -4.74 8.98 -25.22
N ASP A 6 -3.56 9.23 -25.76
CA ASP A 6 -2.73 10.37 -25.36
C ASP A 6 -3.40 11.70 -25.77
N SER A 7 -3.99 11.78 -26.97
CA SER A 7 -4.81 12.92 -27.41
C SER A 7 -6.04 13.14 -26.52
N ALA A 8 -6.72 12.07 -26.08
CA ALA A 8 -7.84 12.19 -25.14
C ALA A 8 -7.40 12.80 -23.81
N TYR A 9 -6.24 12.40 -23.27
CA TYR A 9 -5.68 12.99 -22.06
C TYR A 9 -5.36 14.48 -22.23
N LEU A 10 -4.68 14.85 -23.32
CA LEU A 10 -4.28 16.24 -23.59
C LEU A 10 -5.49 17.20 -23.65
N ILE A 11 -6.57 16.79 -24.32
CA ILE A 11 -7.77 17.65 -24.46
C ILE A 11 -8.80 17.47 -23.33
N SER A 12 -8.52 16.61 -22.34
CA SER A 12 -9.50 16.20 -21.32
C SER A 12 -10.09 17.35 -20.51
N ILE A 13 -9.29 18.37 -20.21
CA ILE A 13 -9.67 19.55 -19.41
C ILE A 13 -10.44 20.56 -20.27
N HIS A 14 -9.94 20.86 -21.47
CA HIS A 14 -10.50 21.91 -22.33
C HIS A 14 -11.70 21.45 -23.17
N ALA A 15 -11.75 20.17 -23.54
CA ALA A 15 -12.76 19.57 -24.40
C ALA A 15 -13.20 18.18 -23.87
N PRO A 16 -13.84 18.10 -22.69
CA PRO A 16 -14.28 16.84 -22.09
C PRO A 16 -15.34 16.10 -22.94
N THR A 17 -16.02 16.81 -23.84
CA THR A 17 -16.91 16.20 -24.83
C THR A 17 -16.12 15.36 -25.82
N THR A 18 -15.09 15.95 -26.42
CA THR A 18 -14.24 15.39 -27.47
C THR A 18 -13.30 14.31 -26.93
N SER A 19 -12.71 14.49 -25.74
CA SER A 19 -11.86 13.48 -25.12
C SER A 19 -12.59 12.15 -24.93
N ALA A 20 -13.89 12.20 -24.58
CA ALA A 20 -14.70 11.01 -24.43
C ALA A 20 -15.03 10.34 -25.77
N VAL A 21 -15.18 11.11 -26.86
CA VAL A 21 -15.34 10.53 -28.20
C VAL A 21 -14.07 9.75 -28.56
N LEU A 22 -12.88 10.35 -28.36
CA LEU A 22 -11.60 9.67 -28.59
C LEU A 22 -11.45 8.42 -27.71
N GLY A 23 -11.85 8.48 -26.43
CA GLY A 23 -11.87 7.31 -25.54
C GLY A 23 -12.84 6.23 -26.02
N SER A 24 -14.03 6.58 -26.50
CA SER A 24 -14.99 5.60 -27.01
C SER A 24 -14.55 4.94 -28.32
N GLN A 25 -13.79 5.65 -29.16
CA GLN A 25 -13.19 5.08 -30.37
C GLN A 25 -11.95 4.24 -30.02
N TYR A 26 -11.19 4.61 -28.98
CA TYR A 26 -10.14 3.77 -28.42
C TYR A 26 -10.71 2.44 -27.90
N ASP A 27 -11.81 2.48 -27.14
CA ASP A 27 -12.47 1.28 -26.59
C ASP A 27 -12.96 0.34 -27.72
N LYS A 28 -13.66 0.88 -28.73
CA LYS A 28 -14.08 0.10 -29.91
C LYS A 28 -12.92 -0.57 -30.64
N LEU A 29 -11.86 0.18 -30.94
CA LEU A 29 -10.69 -0.37 -31.63
C LEU A 29 -9.93 -1.38 -30.76
N LEU A 30 -10.06 -1.32 -29.43
CA LEU A 30 -9.47 -2.28 -28.51
C LEU A 30 -10.22 -3.63 -28.58
N GLU A 31 -11.55 -3.58 -28.66
CA GLU A 31 -12.44 -4.73 -28.89
C GLU A 31 -12.27 -5.31 -30.31
N GLU A 32 -12.28 -4.46 -31.36
CA GLU A 32 -12.14 -4.87 -32.77
C GLU A 32 -10.82 -5.57 -33.12
N ASN A 33 -9.78 -5.42 -32.28
CA ASN A 33 -8.46 -6.02 -32.49
C ASN A 33 -8.12 -7.13 -31.46
N ASP A 34 -9.10 -7.60 -30.68
CA ASP A 34 -8.93 -8.59 -29.58
C ASP A 34 -7.80 -8.22 -28.58
N LEU A 35 -7.52 -6.92 -28.44
CA LEU A 35 -6.42 -6.40 -27.61
C LEU A 35 -6.79 -6.38 -26.13
N ASP A 36 -8.08 -6.43 -25.80
CA ASP A 36 -8.61 -6.62 -24.46
C ASP A 36 -8.36 -8.06 -23.95
N LEU A 37 -8.49 -9.06 -24.82
CA LEU A 37 -8.18 -10.47 -24.52
C LEU A 37 -6.68 -10.72 -24.34
N GLN A 38 -5.84 -10.01 -25.11
CA GLN A 38 -4.38 -10.10 -25.03
C GLN A 38 -3.76 -9.25 -23.91
N ALA A 39 -4.48 -8.22 -23.44
CA ALA A 39 -4.00 -7.34 -22.37
C ALA A 39 -3.77 -8.12 -21.06
N SER A 40 -2.70 -7.79 -20.34
CA SER A 40 -2.54 -8.31 -18.99
C SER A 40 -3.72 -7.82 -18.14
N LYS A 41 -4.26 -8.67 -17.25
CA LYS A 41 -5.32 -8.28 -16.31
C LYS A 41 -5.03 -6.95 -15.59
N LYS A 42 -3.76 -6.70 -15.26
CA LYS A 42 -3.28 -5.45 -14.64
C LYS A 42 -3.49 -4.22 -15.53
N GLU A 43 -3.32 -4.35 -16.84
CA GLU A 43 -3.48 -3.30 -17.84
C GLU A 43 -4.97 -3.04 -18.10
N TRP A 44 -5.79 -4.09 -18.18
CA TRP A 44 -7.25 -3.99 -18.24
C TRP A 44 -7.83 -3.31 -17.00
N ASP A 45 -7.39 -3.72 -15.80
CA ASP A 45 -7.76 -3.08 -14.53
C ASP A 45 -7.25 -1.63 -14.44
N ALA A 46 -6.17 -1.26 -15.13
CA ALA A 46 -5.73 0.13 -15.25
C ALA A 46 -6.60 0.92 -16.23
N HIS A 47 -6.96 0.33 -17.39
CA HIS A 47 -7.83 0.94 -18.39
C HIS A 47 -9.19 1.30 -17.78
N ARG A 48 -9.84 0.34 -17.11
CA ARG A 48 -11.14 0.51 -16.44
C ARG A 48 -11.16 1.48 -15.26
N ARG A 49 -10.00 1.91 -14.74
CA ARG A 49 -9.89 3.02 -13.76
C ARG A 49 -9.77 4.39 -14.42
N ASN A 50 -9.27 4.41 -15.65
CA ASN A 50 -8.90 5.61 -16.37
C ASN A 50 -9.96 6.06 -17.36
N ILE A 51 -10.75 5.14 -17.93
CA ILE A 51 -11.77 5.41 -18.96
C ILE A 51 -13.10 4.77 -18.56
N CYS A 52 -14.18 5.50 -18.78
CA CYS A 52 -15.54 5.02 -18.59
C CYS A 52 -15.99 4.21 -19.82
N GLY A 53 -15.97 2.87 -19.72
CA GLY A 53 -16.44 1.92 -20.75
C GLY A 53 -17.95 1.93 -21.00
N ALA A 54 -18.52 3.12 -21.14
CA ALA A 54 -19.93 3.40 -21.38
C ALA A 54 -20.11 4.67 -22.23
N CYS A 55 -19.26 5.68 -22.03
CA CYS A 55 -19.26 6.92 -22.79
C CYS A 55 -17.86 7.35 -23.26
N GLY A 56 -16.82 6.56 -22.99
CA GLY A 56 -15.42 6.84 -23.31
C GLY A 56 -14.77 7.95 -22.47
N SER A 57 -15.51 8.58 -21.55
CA SER A 57 -14.99 9.72 -20.77
C SER A 57 -13.88 9.28 -19.83
N LEU A 58 -12.76 10.02 -19.85
CA LEU A 58 -11.68 9.83 -18.89
C LEU A 58 -12.18 10.03 -17.46
N LEU A 59 -11.80 9.13 -16.56
CA LEU A 59 -12.18 9.10 -15.15
C LEU A 59 -11.06 9.74 -14.31
N ILE A 60 -11.08 11.07 -14.21
CA ILE A 60 -10.15 11.86 -13.40
C ILE A 60 -10.82 12.18 -12.06
N PRO A 61 -10.35 11.62 -10.93
CA PRO A 61 -10.97 11.83 -9.62
C PRO A 61 -11.05 13.31 -9.25
N GLY A 62 -12.25 13.77 -8.88
CA GLY A 62 -12.51 15.16 -8.51
C GLY A 62 -12.80 16.11 -9.67
N ILE A 63 -12.66 15.67 -10.93
CA ILE A 63 -13.02 16.46 -12.12
C ILE A 63 -14.15 15.78 -12.89
N THR A 64 -13.88 14.60 -13.45
CA THR A 64 -14.81 13.87 -14.34
C THR A 64 -15.32 12.56 -13.73
N CYS A 65 -14.82 12.17 -12.56
CA CYS A 65 -15.41 11.10 -11.76
C CYS A 65 -15.35 11.39 -10.25
N SER A 66 -16.27 10.79 -9.51
CA SER A 66 -16.19 10.65 -8.06
C SER A 66 -15.77 9.21 -7.70
N VAL A 67 -14.98 9.08 -6.64
CA VAL A 67 -14.45 7.78 -6.18
C VAL A 67 -14.90 7.53 -4.76
N ALA A 68 -15.63 6.43 -4.55
CA ALA A 68 -16.04 5.95 -3.24
C ALA A 68 -15.33 4.62 -2.92
N GLN A 69 -15.04 4.37 -1.64
CA GLN A 69 -14.54 3.07 -1.19
C GLN A 69 -15.65 2.34 -0.45
N GLU A 70 -16.24 1.34 -1.10
CA GLU A 70 -17.30 0.52 -0.54
C GLU A 70 -16.68 -0.74 0.12
N ARG A 71 -17.22 -1.14 1.26
CA ARG A 71 -16.92 -2.45 1.84
C ARG A 71 -17.87 -3.43 1.19
N ILE A 72 -17.35 -4.45 0.51
CA ILE A 72 -18.18 -5.56 0.06
C ILE A 72 -18.60 -6.29 1.34
N PRO A 73 -19.90 -6.30 1.72
CA PRO A 73 -20.32 -7.11 2.84
C PRO A 73 -20.03 -8.58 2.47
N PRO A 74 -19.59 -9.43 3.42
CA PRO A 74 -19.46 -10.85 3.14
C PRO A 74 -20.84 -11.36 2.72
N GLY A 75 -21.00 -11.60 1.41
CA GLY A 75 -22.26 -12.04 0.85
C GLY A 75 -22.70 -13.33 1.53
N LYS A 76 -24.02 -13.53 1.65
CA LYS A 76 -24.59 -14.82 2.04
C LYS A 76 -24.34 -15.83 0.92
N SER A 77 -23.09 -16.24 0.72
CA SER A 77 -22.73 -17.28 -0.23
C SER A 77 -23.43 -18.56 0.20
N ARG A 78 -24.19 -19.09 -0.76
CA ARG A 78 -24.98 -20.30 -0.66
C ARG A 78 -24.13 -21.46 -0.14
N LYS A 79 -24.32 -21.79 1.15
CA LYS A 79 -24.07 -23.08 1.83
C LYS A 79 -23.15 -24.06 1.08
N GLU A 80 -21.85 -23.78 0.98
CA GLU A 80 -20.85 -24.75 0.53
C GLU A 80 -19.79 -25.01 1.61
N THR A 81 -19.78 -26.28 2.03
CA THR A 81 -18.68 -27.04 2.66
C THR A 81 -17.71 -26.33 3.60
N LYS A 82 -18.05 -26.40 4.90
CA LYS A 82 -17.17 -26.54 6.08
C LYS A 82 -15.73 -26.99 5.72
N GLY A 83 -14.77 -26.06 5.67
CA GLY A 83 -13.39 -26.45 5.31
C GLY A 83 -12.27 -25.41 5.23
N SER A 84 -12.47 -24.12 5.53
CA SER A 84 -11.31 -23.19 5.60
C SER A 84 -11.45 -22.10 6.67
N ASN A 85 -10.55 -22.13 7.66
CA ASN A 85 -10.36 -21.05 8.62
C ASN A 85 -9.64 -19.86 7.96
N LYS A 86 -10.38 -19.05 7.18
CA LYS A 86 -9.91 -17.70 6.83
C LYS A 86 -10.05 -16.80 8.06
N PRO A 87 -9.00 -16.06 8.47
CA PRO A 87 -9.10 -15.16 9.62
C PRO A 87 -10.13 -14.05 9.35
N ALA A 88 -10.97 -13.76 10.34
CA ALA A 88 -12.15 -12.90 10.23
C ALA A 88 -11.87 -11.38 10.07
N GLY A 89 -10.76 -11.01 9.45
CA GLY A 89 -10.33 -9.61 9.25
C GLY A 89 -10.25 -9.17 7.78
N ASP A 90 -10.42 -10.07 6.82
CA ASP A 90 -10.25 -9.77 5.39
C ASP A 90 -11.54 -9.22 4.77
N VAL A 91 -11.92 -8.00 5.17
CA VAL A 91 -13.03 -7.27 4.54
C VAL A 91 -12.57 -6.81 3.16
N GLU A 92 -13.09 -7.46 2.13
CA GLU A 92 -12.82 -7.09 0.74
C GLU A 92 -13.39 -5.67 0.47
N LYS A 93 -12.50 -4.76 0.04
CA LYS A 93 -12.84 -3.37 -0.25
C LYS A 93 -12.91 -3.22 -1.77
N SER A 94 -13.95 -2.59 -2.27
CA SER A 94 -14.01 -2.13 -3.66
C SER A 94 -13.81 -0.62 -3.73
N MET A 95 -13.16 -0.15 -4.80
CA MET A 95 -13.26 1.24 -5.23
C MET A 95 -14.30 1.33 -6.33
N VAL A 96 -15.27 2.22 -6.12
CA VAL A 96 -16.36 2.49 -7.05
C VAL A 96 -16.12 3.86 -7.68
N TYR A 97 -15.85 3.86 -8.97
CA TYR A 97 -15.69 5.05 -9.80
C TYR A 97 -17.04 5.39 -10.43
N SER A 98 -17.59 6.57 -10.14
CA SER A 98 -18.84 7.05 -10.75
C SER A 98 -18.52 8.16 -11.75
N CYS A 99 -18.89 7.97 -13.02
CA CYS A 99 -18.63 8.97 -14.07
C CYS A 99 -19.56 10.18 -13.92
N SER A 100 -19.01 11.40 -13.85
CA SER A 100 -19.80 12.64 -13.72
C SER A 100 -20.62 13.00 -14.96
N ARG A 101 -20.35 12.36 -16.12
CA ARG A 101 -21.03 12.64 -17.40
C ARG A 101 -22.21 11.71 -17.71
N CYS A 102 -22.11 10.43 -17.36
CA CYS A 102 -23.15 9.43 -17.66
C CYS A 102 -23.67 8.68 -16.42
N TYR A 103 -23.17 9.03 -15.23
CA TYR A 103 -23.53 8.48 -13.92
C TYR A 103 -23.38 6.96 -13.75
N ARG A 104 -22.83 6.25 -14.75
CA ARG A 104 -22.50 4.82 -14.62
C ARG A 104 -21.34 4.61 -13.64
N LYS A 105 -21.42 3.50 -12.93
CA LYS A 105 -20.47 3.09 -11.88
C LYS A 105 -19.60 1.94 -12.35
N THR A 106 -18.29 2.03 -12.13
CA THR A 106 -17.32 0.95 -12.32
C THR A 106 -16.75 0.57 -10.96
N SER A 107 -17.05 -0.64 -10.49
CA SER A 107 -16.46 -1.19 -9.26
C SER A 107 -15.20 -2.00 -9.60
N GLN A 108 -14.15 -1.83 -8.80
CA GLN A 108 -12.95 -2.66 -8.84
C GLN A 108 -12.57 -3.19 -7.45
N PRO A 109 -12.23 -4.48 -7.32
CA PRO A 109 -11.74 -5.03 -6.06
C PRO A 109 -10.34 -4.50 -5.75
N VAL A 110 -10.15 -3.95 -4.55
CA VAL A 110 -8.84 -3.53 -4.05
C VAL A 110 -8.18 -4.76 -3.40
N PRO A 111 -7.04 -5.25 -3.90
CA PRO A 111 -6.39 -6.41 -3.31
C PRO A 111 -5.94 -6.09 -1.87
N SER A 112 -6.44 -6.89 -0.93
CA SER A 112 -6.06 -6.84 0.47
C SER A 112 -4.55 -7.03 0.64
N ARG A 113 -3.84 -5.95 0.96
CA ARG A 113 -2.41 -6.02 1.31
C ARG A 113 -2.29 -6.54 2.73
N ARG A 114 -1.88 -7.80 2.87
CA ARG A 114 -1.47 -8.35 4.17
C ARG A 114 -0.41 -7.43 4.80
N PRO A 115 -0.57 -6.98 6.05
CA PRO A 115 0.41 -6.13 6.70
C PRO A 115 1.75 -6.88 6.80
N LYS A 116 2.76 -6.38 6.09
CA LYS A 116 4.14 -6.85 6.23
C LYS A 116 4.66 -6.36 7.57
N PHE A 117 4.47 -7.15 8.62
CA PHE A 117 5.19 -6.96 9.87
C PHE A 117 6.70 -7.07 9.59
N LEU A 118 7.37 -5.92 9.57
CA LEU A 118 8.83 -5.84 9.61
C LEU A 118 9.27 -6.48 10.93
N LYS A 119 9.63 -7.77 10.89
CA LYS A 119 10.30 -8.42 12.01
C LYS A 119 11.58 -7.63 12.25
N LYS A 120 11.63 -6.88 13.36
CA LYS A 120 12.82 -6.14 13.79
C LYS A 120 13.86 -7.16 14.24
N GLY A 121 14.57 -7.74 13.27
CA GLY A 121 15.63 -8.69 13.52
C GLY A 121 16.70 -8.01 14.34
N ALA A 122 16.93 -8.50 15.56
CA ALA A 122 18.17 -8.22 16.26
C ALA A 122 19.29 -8.84 15.42
N GLN A 123 20.11 -8.00 14.79
CA GLN A 123 21.34 -8.46 14.17
C GLN A 123 22.33 -8.75 15.31
N ASP A 124 22.45 -10.02 15.69
CA ASP A 124 23.63 -10.50 16.40
C ASP A 124 24.82 -10.46 15.43
N LEU A 125 25.41 -9.26 15.30
CA LEU A 125 26.71 -9.07 14.69
C LEU A 125 27.78 -9.66 15.62
N LYS A 126 27.93 -10.99 15.55
CA LYS A 126 29.00 -11.72 16.22
C LYS A 126 30.32 -11.47 15.46
N ALA A 127 30.86 -10.27 15.65
CA ALA A 127 32.16 -9.88 15.10
C ALA A 127 33.24 -10.84 15.63
N GLN A 128 33.89 -11.56 14.71
CA GLN A 128 35.11 -12.28 15.01
C GLN A 128 36.25 -11.25 15.14
N GLY A 129 37.12 -11.44 16.14
CA GLY A 129 38.12 -10.44 16.48
C GLY A 129 39.37 -10.52 15.60
N ALA A 130 39.98 -9.36 15.37
CA ALA A 130 41.40 -9.19 15.11
C ALA A 130 41.87 -7.93 15.86
N SER A 131 43.00 -8.04 16.55
CA SER A 131 43.64 -6.93 17.27
C SER A 131 44.38 -5.99 16.32
N ILE A 132 44.66 -4.75 16.74
CA ILE A 132 46.01 -4.13 16.80
C ILE A 132 45.94 -2.58 16.98
N LEU A 133 46.72 -2.10 17.98
CA LEU A 133 47.24 -0.73 18.24
C LEU A 133 46.34 0.45 18.66
N SER A 134 46.62 0.92 19.90
CA SER A 134 46.44 2.28 20.45
C SER A 134 47.63 3.19 20.03
N PRO A 135 47.77 4.51 20.40
CA PRO A 135 47.62 5.05 21.77
C PRO A 135 47.04 6.49 21.95
N ALA A 136 46.90 6.84 23.24
CA ALA A 136 47.07 8.17 23.88
C ALA A 136 45.87 9.15 23.92
N SER A 137 45.55 9.85 25.03
CA SER A 137 46.03 9.79 26.44
C SER A 137 45.08 10.55 27.40
N SER A 138 45.12 10.20 28.70
CA SER A 138 44.65 11.00 29.87
C SER A 138 43.12 11.24 30.03
N SER A 139 42.47 11.26 31.20
CA SER A 139 42.76 10.96 32.62
C SER A 139 41.42 11.10 33.42
N ILE A 140 41.20 10.77 34.72
CA ILE A 140 41.94 10.15 35.85
C ILE A 140 40.93 9.41 36.79
N THR A 141 41.45 8.49 37.64
CA THR A 141 40.99 8.06 39.00
C THR A 141 39.50 7.78 39.35
N GLY A 142 39.25 6.57 39.88
CA GLY A 142 38.06 6.21 40.68
C GLY A 142 37.99 4.69 40.96
N GLU A 143 38.29 4.28 42.19
CA GLU A 143 38.45 2.85 42.58
C GLU A 143 37.16 2.01 42.58
N GLY A 144 37.35 0.67 42.54
CA GLY A 144 36.38 -0.28 43.10
C GLY A 144 35.80 -1.31 42.13
N THR A 145 36.47 -2.45 41.99
CA THR A 145 35.79 -3.73 41.69
C THR A 145 35.89 -4.60 42.96
N PRO A 146 34.85 -5.42 43.28
CA PRO A 146 34.86 -6.74 42.66
C PRO A 146 33.48 -7.19 42.13
N ARG A 147 33.54 -8.27 41.34
CA ARG A 147 32.40 -8.97 40.75
C ARG A 147 31.39 -9.40 41.83
N SER A 148 30.09 -9.33 41.52
CA SER A 148 29.10 -10.26 42.08
C SER A 148 28.11 -10.71 41.01
N VAL A 149 27.73 -11.98 41.09
CA VAL A 149 27.13 -12.76 40.02
C VAL A 149 25.60 -12.77 40.16
N ASN A 150 24.87 -12.82 39.04
CA ASN A 150 23.42 -13.11 38.98
C ASN A 150 22.45 -12.17 39.73
N ALA A 151 22.46 -10.87 39.40
CA ALA A 151 21.30 -10.01 39.66
C ALA A 151 20.15 -10.23 38.65
N SER A 152 19.06 -10.89 39.10
CA SER A 152 17.85 -11.21 38.34
C SER A 152 17.33 -10.08 37.44
N SER A 153 16.92 -10.44 36.22
CA SER A 153 16.45 -9.55 35.14
C SER A 153 15.38 -8.52 35.60
N LYS A 154 14.52 -8.89 36.55
CA LYS A 154 13.47 -8.00 37.08
C LYS A 154 14.01 -6.75 37.82
N LYS A 155 15.19 -6.79 38.45
CA LYS A 155 15.75 -5.61 39.16
C LYS A 155 16.28 -4.55 38.18
N ARG A 156 16.92 -4.96 37.08
CA ARG A 156 17.43 -4.04 36.03
C ARG A 156 16.31 -3.30 35.28
N ALA A 157 15.14 -3.90 35.15
CA ALA A 157 13.97 -3.26 34.54
C ALA A 157 13.37 -2.12 35.39
N LYS A 158 13.46 -2.18 36.73
CA LYS A 158 13.00 -1.07 37.60
C LYS A 158 13.97 0.12 37.59
N ALA A 159 15.28 -0.13 37.69
CA ALA A 159 16.29 0.92 37.65
C ALA A 159 16.17 1.81 36.39
N ARG A 160 16.01 1.19 35.21
CA ARG A 160 15.80 1.90 33.93
C ARG A 160 14.51 2.71 33.86
N LYS A 161 13.45 2.32 34.58
CA LYS A 161 12.19 3.08 34.64
C LYS A 161 12.28 4.28 35.58
N GLN A 162 13.05 4.18 36.65
CA GLN A 162 13.23 5.28 37.60
C GLN A 162 14.25 6.32 37.10
N SER A 163 15.35 5.89 36.46
CA SER A 163 16.32 6.83 35.87
C SER A 163 15.79 7.56 34.63
N GLY A 164 14.81 6.99 33.91
CA GLY A 164 14.29 7.57 32.67
C GLY A 164 13.43 8.82 32.87
N LEU A 165 12.74 8.97 34.01
CA LEU A 165 11.90 10.14 34.27
C LEU A 165 12.74 11.37 34.64
N GLN A 166 13.82 11.17 35.39
CA GLN A 166 14.68 12.24 35.91
C GLN A 166 15.51 12.90 34.80
N ALA A 167 15.78 12.20 33.70
CA ALA A 167 16.48 12.72 32.51
C ALA A 167 15.57 13.51 31.54
N MET A 168 14.29 13.70 31.85
CA MET A 168 13.34 14.50 31.06
C MET A 168 12.93 15.81 31.76
N LEU A 169 13.52 16.10 32.93
CA LEU A 169 13.25 17.27 33.77
C LEU A 169 14.51 18.12 34.04
N ALA A 170 15.60 17.85 33.31
CA ALA A 170 16.89 18.53 33.36
C ALA A 170 17.23 19.08 31.96
#